data_AF-A0A938RCR3-F1
#
_entry.id   AF-A0A938RCR3-F1
#
_cell.length_a   1.000
_cell.length_b   1.000
_cell.length_c   1.000
_cell.angle_alpha   90.00
_cell.angle_beta   90.00
_cell.angle_gamma   90.00
#
_symmetry.space_group_name_H-M   'P 1'
#
loop_
_entity.id
_entity.type
_entity.pdbx_description
1 polymer ?
#
loop_
_entity_poly.entity_id
_entity_poly.type
_entity_poly.pdbx_seq_one_letter_code
_entity_poly.pdbx_strand_id
1 'polypeptide(L)'
;MTHSEIETIIERYGNRESSILAILQDVQAKEKYLPKEALEHIGEKLGIPINKIYRIATFYRAFSLMPRGKHEVCVCMGTACHVRGAQRIVDQIKIELGIRPGETTKDRNFTLETVNCLGVCAAGPVLAIDGE
;
A
#
# COMPACT_ATOMS: atom_id res chain seq x y z
N MET A 1 -6.71 -7.37 13.11
CA MET A 1 -7.55 -8.46 12.56
C MET A 1 -7.53 -9.70 13.44
N THR A 2 -8.65 -10.42 13.56
CA THR A 2 -8.66 -11.77 14.20
C THR A 2 -8.48 -12.88 13.17
N HIS A 3 -7.99 -14.06 13.59
CA HIS A 3 -7.78 -15.22 12.69
C HIS A 3 -9.07 -15.61 11.94
N SER A 4 -10.22 -15.57 12.63
CA SER A 4 -11.54 -15.89 12.05
C SER A 4 -11.92 -14.99 10.85
N GLU A 5 -11.54 -13.71 10.89
CA GLU A 5 -11.80 -12.81 9.77
C GLU A 5 -10.94 -13.12 8.56
N ILE A 6 -9.70 -13.58 8.78
CA ILE A 6 -8.79 -13.97 7.70
C ILE A 6 -9.32 -15.22 7.04
N GLU A 7 -9.76 -16.21 7.83
CA GLU A 7 -10.41 -17.42 7.31
C GLU A 7 -11.63 -17.09 6.45
N THR A 8 -12.48 -16.16 6.89
CA THR A 8 -13.65 -15.72 6.11
C THR A 8 -13.24 -15.17 4.73
N ILE A 9 -12.13 -14.42 4.65
CA ILE A 9 -11.61 -13.91 3.38
C ILE A 9 -11.09 -15.08 2.53
N ILE A 10 -10.29 -15.98 3.10
CA ILE A 10 -9.73 -17.12 2.37
C ILE A 10 -10.84 -18.02 1.81
N GLU A 11 -11.88 -18.28 2.60
CA GLU A 11 -13.04 -19.09 2.21
C GLU A 11 -13.83 -18.47 1.07
N ARG A 12 -13.97 -17.14 1.04
CA ARG A 12 -14.62 -16.42 -0.08
C ARG A 12 -13.96 -16.73 -1.43
N TYR A 13 -12.66 -16.98 -1.44
CA TYR A 13 -11.90 -17.34 -2.64
C TYR A 13 -11.71 -18.86 -2.80
N GLY A 14 -12.39 -19.68 -2.00
CA GLY A 14 -12.40 -21.13 -2.10
C GLY A 14 -11.08 -21.80 -1.71
N ASN A 15 -10.27 -21.19 -0.84
CA ASN A 15 -8.98 -21.73 -0.38
C ASN A 15 -7.99 -22.07 -1.52
N ARG A 16 -8.04 -21.31 -2.62
CA ARG A 16 -7.18 -21.56 -3.79
C ARG A 16 -5.90 -20.73 -3.70
N GLU A 17 -4.76 -21.38 -3.87
CA GLU A 17 -3.46 -20.69 -3.99
C GLU A 17 -3.46 -19.63 -5.11
N SER A 18 -4.17 -19.88 -6.21
CA SER A 18 -4.29 -18.93 -7.33
C SER A 18 -4.94 -17.59 -6.94
N SER A 19 -5.62 -17.52 -5.79
CA SER A 19 -6.32 -16.33 -5.31
C SER A 19 -5.49 -15.53 -4.28
N ILE A 20 -4.22 -15.89 -4.06
CA ILE A 20 -3.37 -15.23 -3.06
C ILE A 20 -3.32 -13.71 -3.21
N LEU A 21 -3.26 -13.18 -4.43
CA LEU A 21 -3.22 -11.73 -4.66
C LEU A 21 -4.50 -11.04 -4.17
N ALA A 22 -5.67 -11.61 -4.46
CA ALA A 22 -6.96 -11.08 -4.03
C ALA A 22 -7.12 -11.17 -2.51
N ILE A 23 -6.69 -12.29 -1.91
CA ILE A 23 -6.69 -12.46 -0.45
C ILE A 23 -5.82 -11.41 0.23
N LEU A 24 -4.59 -11.21 -0.25
CA LEU A 24 -3.68 -10.18 0.30
C LEU A 24 -4.26 -8.76 0.13
N GLN A 25 -4.93 -8.50 -1.00
CA GLN A 25 -5.56 -7.21 -1.27
C GLN A 25 -6.72 -6.94 -0.29
N ASP A 26 -7.57 -7.93 0.00
CA ASP A 26 -8.66 -7.80 0.97
C ASP A 26 -8.14 -7.66 2.42
N VAL A 27 -7.09 -8.40 2.78
CA VAL A 27 -6.44 -8.25 4.10
C VAL A 27 -5.87 -6.85 4.27
N GLN A 28 -5.15 -6.35 3.26
CA GLN A 28 -4.60 -4.99 3.29
C GLN A 28 -5.71 -3.93 3.28
N ALA A 29 -6.81 -4.13 2.56
CA ALA A 29 -7.92 -3.18 2.55
C ALA A 29 -8.50 -2.98 3.97
N LYS A 30 -8.55 -4.05 4.77
CA LYS A 30 -9.01 -4.01 6.16
C LYS A 30 -7.99 -3.40 7.11
N GLU A 31 -6.75 -3.88 7.09
CA GLU A 31 -5.74 -3.50 8.10
C GLU A 31 -4.85 -2.32 7.65
N LYS A 32 -4.97 -1.88 6.40
CA LYS A 32 -4.10 -0.90 5.70
C LYS A 32 -2.64 -1.35 5.51
N TYR A 33 -2.28 -2.54 5.96
CA TYR A 33 -0.99 -3.18 5.71
C TYR A 33 -1.14 -4.70 5.83
N LEU A 34 -0.05 -5.44 5.57
CA LEU A 34 0.02 -6.88 5.70
C LEU A 34 0.83 -7.27 6.96
N PRO A 35 0.16 -7.52 8.10
CA PRO A 35 0.84 -7.97 9.31
C PRO A 35 1.43 -9.37 9.12
N LYS A 36 2.61 -9.60 9.73
CA LYS A 36 3.33 -10.88 9.68
C LYS A 36 2.44 -12.06 10.09
N GLU A 37 1.71 -11.93 11.19
CA GLU A 37 0.81 -12.96 11.72
C GLU A 37 -0.27 -13.35 10.69
N ALA A 38 -0.81 -12.38 9.95
CA ALA A 38 -1.77 -12.66 8.89
C ALA A 38 -1.15 -13.41 7.72
N LEU A 39 0.08 -13.05 7.32
CA LEU A 39 0.79 -13.74 6.24
C LEU A 39 1.14 -15.19 6.62
N GLU A 40 1.57 -15.41 7.86
CA GLU A 40 1.84 -16.75 8.40
C GLU A 40 0.58 -17.60 8.39
N HIS A 41 -0.54 -17.06 8.88
CA HIS A 41 -1.82 -17.77 8.89
C HIS A 41 -2.35 -18.09 7.47
N ILE A 42 -2.23 -17.15 6.54
CA ILE A 42 -2.60 -17.37 5.12
C ILE A 42 -1.74 -18.50 4.53
N GLY A 43 -0.44 -18.52 4.84
CA GLY A 43 0.48 -19.57 4.37
C GLY A 43 0.14 -20.95 4.91
N GLU A 44 -0.16 -21.05 6.20
CA GLU A 44 -0.60 -22.30 6.82
C GLU A 44 -1.89 -22.81 6.20
N LYS A 45 -2.89 -21.93 6.00
CA LYS A 45 -4.21 -22.32 5.48
C LYS A 45 -4.19 -22.74 4.01
N LEU A 46 -3.41 -22.04 3.19
CA LEU A 46 -3.31 -22.32 1.75
C LEU A 46 -2.22 -23.36 1.41
N GLY A 47 -1.43 -23.80 2.39
CA GLY A 47 -0.29 -24.68 2.16
C GLY A 47 0.85 -24.00 1.38
N ILE A 48 0.94 -22.67 1.44
CA ILE A 48 1.94 -21.88 0.70
C ILE A 48 3.09 -21.52 1.64
N PRO A 49 4.34 -21.83 1.26
CA PRO A 49 5.51 -21.41 2.01
C PRO A 49 5.56 -19.89 2.22
N ILE A 50 5.81 -19.46 3.46
CA ILE A 50 5.82 -18.04 3.85
C ILE A 50 6.80 -17.18 3.03
N ASN A 51 7.92 -17.76 2.60
CA ASN A 51 8.89 -17.09 1.72
C ASN A 51 8.29 -16.71 0.36
N LYS A 52 7.40 -17.54 -0.20
CA LYS A 52 6.69 -17.25 -1.45
C LYS A 52 5.70 -16.11 -1.26
N ILE A 53 5.01 -16.07 -0.11
CA ILE A 53 4.09 -14.98 0.25
C ILE A 53 4.85 -13.66 0.40
N TYR A 54 5.96 -13.64 1.15
CA TYR A 54 6.80 -12.46 1.27
C TYR A 54 7.35 -11.97 -0.06
N ARG A 55 7.77 -12.89 -0.94
CA ARG A 55 8.20 -12.54 -2.29
C ARG A 55 7.09 -11.84 -3.08
N ILE A 56 5.84 -12.29 -2.97
CA ILE A 56 4.69 -11.62 -3.61
C ILE A 56 4.44 -10.24 -2.98
N ALA A 57 4.37 -10.17 -1.65
CA ALA A 57 4.10 -8.95 -0.90
C ALA A 57 5.17 -7.86 -1.13
N THR A 58 6.43 -8.24 -1.38
CA THR A 58 7.52 -7.32 -1.68
C THR A 58 7.65 -6.99 -3.17
N PHE A 59 7.18 -7.87 -4.06
CA PHE A 59 7.25 -7.65 -5.50
C PHE A 59 6.23 -6.62 -5.99
N TYR A 60 5.00 -6.69 -5.47
CA TYR A 60 3.95 -5.74 -5.84
C TYR A 60 4.01 -4.49 -4.97
N ARG A 61 4.34 -3.35 -5.58
CA ARG A 61 4.37 -2.03 -4.91
C ARG A 61 3.03 -1.63 -4.26
N ALA A 62 1.93 -2.21 -4.72
CA ALA A 62 0.60 -1.98 -4.14
C ALA A 62 0.48 -2.53 -2.71
N PHE A 63 1.33 -3.49 -2.31
CA PHE A 63 1.31 -4.04 -0.96
C PHE A 63 2.30 -3.33 -0.04
N SER A 64 1.91 -3.18 1.23
CA SER A 64 2.74 -2.62 2.30
C SER A 64 2.84 -3.60 3.46
N LEU A 65 4.07 -3.91 3.84
CA LEU A 65 4.37 -4.67 5.07
C LEU A 65 4.44 -3.77 6.30
N MET A 66 4.47 -2.45 6.10
CA MET A 66 4.52 -1.46 7.17
C MET A 66 3.16 -0.81 7.37
N PRO A 67 2.76 -0.48 8.61
CA PRO A 67 1.51 0.21 8.89
C PRO A 67 1.36 1.51 8.09
N ARG A 68 0.28 1.60 7.33
CA ARG A 68 -0.10 2.79 6.57
C ARG A 68 -1.04 3.66 7.39
N GLY A 69 -1.05 4.94 7.08
CA GLY A 69 -1.99 5.90 7.62
C GLY A 69 -3.39 5.68 7.07
N LYS A 70 -4.36 6.37 7.67
CA LYS A 70 -5.75 6.37 7.20
C LYS A 70 -5.87 6.85 5.75
N HIS A 71 -5.09 7.87 5.40
CA HIS A 71 -5.04 8.51 4.09
C HIS A 71 -3.68 8.32 3.43
N GLU A 72 -3.65 7.82 2.20
CA GLU A 72 -2.43 7.73 1.40
C GLU A 72 -2.35 8.92 0.43
N VAL A 73 -1.32 9.76 0.59
CA VAL A 73 -1.04 10.90 -0.28
C VAL A 73 0.07 10.49 -1.25
N CYS A 74 -0.27 10.34 -2.53
CA CYS A 74 0.66 9.90 -3.57
C CYS A 74 1.00 11.04 -4.53
N VAL A 75 2.23 11.56 -4.49
CA VAL A 75 2.67 12.65 -5.36
C VAL A 75 3.33 12.12 -6.64
N CYS A 76 2.89 12.61 -7.81
CA CYS A 76 3.51 12.25 -9.08
C CYS A 76 4.86 12.96 -9.26
N MET A 77 5.92 12.16 -9.35
CA MET A 77 7.30 12.58 -9.60
C MET A 77 7.78 12.24 -11.02
N GLY A 78 6.85 11.96 -11.94
CA GLY A 78 7.16 11.75 -13.35
C GLY A 78 7.74 12.99 -14.00
N THR A 79 8.46 12.81 -15.11
CA THR A 79 9.20 13.89 -15.79
C THR A 79 8.36 15.15 -15.98
N ALA A 80 7.13 15.01 -16.48
CA ALA A 80 6.22 16.14 -16.71
C ALA A 80 5.82 16.88 -15.41
N CYS A 81 5.60 16.17 -14.31
CA CYS A 81 5.26 16.77 -13.02
C CYS A 81 6.51 17.34 -12.33
N HIS A 82 7.64 16.65 -12.46
CA HIS A 82 8.92 17.06 -11.90
C HIS A 82 9.37 18.42 -12.46
N VAL A 83 9.37 18.59 -13.79
CA VAL A 83 9.74 19.88 -14.42
C VAL A 83 8.78 21.02 -14.09
N ARG A 84 7.53 20.70 -13.69
CA ARG A 84 6.52 21.67 -13.24
C ARG A 84 6.58 21.95 -11.74
N GLY A 85 7.57 21.40 -11.04
CA GLY A 85 7.81 21.70 -9.63
C GLY A 85 7.12 20.76 -8.63
N ALA A 86 6.78 19.52 -9.01
CA ALA A 86 6.23 18.53 -8.08
C ALA A 86 7.08 18.32 -6.80
N GLN A 87 8.40 18.52 -6.89
CA GLN A 87 9.30 18.49 -5.73
C GLN A 87 8.88 19.50 -4.64
N ARG A 88 8.38 20.68 -5.03
CA ARG A 88 7.91 21.70 -4.07
C ARG A 88 6.69 21.23 -3.29
N ILE A 89 5.82 20.43 -3.92
CA ILE A 89 4.66 19.82 -3.26
C ILE A 89 5.14 18.83 -2.21
N VAL A 90 6.06 17.93 -2.58
CA VAL A 90 6.63 16.95 -1.64
C VAL A 90 7.30 17.65 -0.46
N ASP A 91 8.09 18.70 -0.71
CA ASP A 91 8.78 19.43 0.36
C ASP A 91 7.82 20.18 1.28
N GLN A 92 6.75 20.76 0.74
CA GLN A 92 5.71 21.39 1.56
C GLN A 92 5.02 20.36 2.46
N ILE A 93 4.63 19.19 1.92
CA ILE A 93 4.01 18.13 2.70
C ILE A 93 4.95 17.61 3.79
N LYS A 94 6.25 17.46 3.49
CA LYS A 94 7.27 17.08 4.47
C LYS A 94 7.35 18.08 5.63
N ILE A 95 7.24 19.37 5.36
CA ILE A 95 7.27 20.42 6.38
C ILE A 95 6.00 20.38 7.24
N GLU A 96 4.83 20.23 6.62
CA GLU A 96 3.54 20.25 7.32
C GLU A 96 3.31 19.00 8.17
N LEU A 97 3.63 17.82 7.63
CA LEU A 97 3.36 16.54 8.29
C LEU A 97 4.57 15.98 9.05
N GLY A 98 5.77 16.52 8.82
CA GLY A 98 7.00 16.07 9.48
C GLY A 98 7.44 14.66 9.10
N ILE A 99 7.04 14.17 7.91
CA ILE A 99 7.34 12.82 7.39
C ILE A 99 8.02 12.89 6.03
N ARG A 100 8.79 11.87 5.66
CA ARG A 100 9.43 11.71 4.34
C ARG A 100 8.59 10.82 3.41
N PRO A 101 8.85 10.83 2.09
CA PRO A 101 8.29 9.82 1.19
C PRO A 101 8.60 8.39 1.70
N GLY A 102 7.60 7.54 1.77
CA GLY A 102 7.64 6.20 2.35
C GLY A 102 7.30 6.13 3.84
N GLU A 103 7.07 7.27 4.52
CA GLU A 103 6.78 7.32 5.94
C GLU A 103 5.31 7.63 6.24
N THR A 104 4.87 7.19 7.42
CA THR A 104 3.53 7.42 7.96
C THR A 104 3.64 8.32 9.19
N THR A 105 2.70 9.25 9.36
CA THR A 105 2.64 10.13 10.53
C THR A 105 2.45 9.34 11.84
N LYS A 106 2.91 9.90 12.96
CA LYS A 106 2.84 9.24 14.27
C LYS A 106 1.41 8.92 14.73
N ASP A 107 0.46 9.78 14.35
CA ASP A 107 -0.97 9.62 14.60
C ASP A 107 -1.66 8.65 13.62
N ARG A 108 -0.91 8.09 12.66
CA ARG A 108 -1.39 7.19 11.60
C ARG A 108 -2.53 7.77 10.76
N ASN A 109 -2.60 9.09 10.62
CA ASN A 109 -3.59 9.71 9.74
C ASN A 109 -3.11 9.76 8.28
N PHE A 110 -1.82 9.99 8.02
CA PHE A 110 -1.31 10.20 6.67
C PHE A 110 -0.07 9.35 6.38
N THR A 111 0.02 8.82 5.17
CA THR A 111 1.24 8.27 4.58
C THR A 111 1.60 9.08 3.34
N LEU A 112 2.86 9.51 3.24
CA LEU A 112 3.36 10.20 2.05
C LEU A 112 4.07 9.22 1.13
N GLU A 113 3.60 9.10 -0.10
CA GLU A 113 4.19 8.30 -1.15
C GLU A 113 4.54 9.13 -2.38
N THR A 114 5.49 8.63 -3.18
CA THR A 114 5.77 9.18 -4.49
C THR A 114 5.61 8.10 -5.55
N VAL A 115 5.17 8.49 -6.74
CA VAL A 115 5.00 7.60 -7.89
C VAL A 115 5.62 8.19 -9.13
N ASN A 116 6.11 7.34 -10.03
CA ASN A 116 6.74 7.80 -11.26
C ASN A 116 5.74 8.39 -12.26
N CYS A 117 4.48 7.97 -12.28
CA CYS A 117 3.48 8.54 -13.18
C CYS A 117 2.07 8.21 -12.72
N LEU A 118 1.17 9.19 -12.75
CA LEU A 118 -0.28 9.01 -12.59
C LEU A 118 -1.04 9.07 -13.93
N GLY A 119 -0.35 9.31 -15.05
CA GLY A 119 -0.97 9.36 -16.39
C GLY A 119 -1.73 10.66 -16.70
N VAL A 120 -1.85 11.60 -15.77
CA VAL A 120 -2.60 12.86 -15.93
C VAL A 120 -1.68 14.04 -16.24
N CYS A 121 -0.75 13.88 -17.19
CA CYS A 121 0.32 14.85 -17.46
C CYS A 121 -0.20 16.25 -17.87
N ALA A 122 -1.38 16.32 -18.49
CA ALA A 122 -1.99 17.58 -18.93
C ALA A 122 -2.31 18.53 -17.76
N ALA A 123 -2.69 17.98 -16.60
CA ALA A 123 -3.00 18.72 -15.38
C ALA A 123 -1.83 18.79 -14.39
N GLY A 124 -0.63 18.36 -14.79
CA GLY A 124 0.54 18.32 -13.92
C GLY A 124 0.93 19.70 -13.37
N PRO A 125 1.48 19.79 -12.15
CA PRO A 125 1.79 18.69 -11.23
C PRO A 125 0.54 18.13 -10.53
N VAL A 126 0.48 16.81 -10.37
CA VAL A 126 -0.66 16.11 -9.76
C VAL A 126 -0.24 15.26 -8.56
N LEU A 127 -1.17 15.09 -7.63
CA LEU A 127 -1.12 14.12 -6.54
C LEU A 127 -2.48 13.44 -6.45
N ALA A 128 -2.52 12.26 -5.85
CA ALA A 128 -3.74 11.53 -5.55
C ALA A 128 -3.85 11.30 -4.04
N ILE A 129 -5.08 11.30 -3.50
CA ILE A 129 -5.36 10.95 -2.10
C ILE A 129 -6.30 9.76 -2.11
N ASP A 130 -5.90 8.65 -1.49
CA ASP A 130 -6.69 7.40 -1.44
C ASP A 130 -7.11 6.86 -2.81
N GLY A 131 -6.39 7.24 -3.87
CA GLY A 131 -6.66 6.83 -5.25
C GLY A 131 -7.53 7.79 -6.06
N GLU A 132 -7.92 8.93 -5.49
CA GLU A 132 -8.67 10.02 -6.15
C GLU A 132 -7.78 11.20 -6.54
#